data_AF-A0A4R7NDA3-F1
#
_entry.id   AF-A0A4R7NDA3-F1
#
_cell.length_a   1.000
_cell.length_b   1.000
_cell.length_c   1.000
_cell.angle_alpha   90.00
_cell.angle_beta   90.00
_cell.angle_gamma   90.00
#
_symmetry.space_group_name_H-M   'P 1'
#
loop_
_entity.id
_entity.type
_entity.pdbx_description
1 polymer ?
#
loop_
_entity_poly.entity_id
_entity_poly.type
_entity_poly.pdbx_seq_one_letter_code
_entity_poly.pdbx_strand_id
1 'polypeptide(L)'
;SSARFWNGLPDDVRPVVEKALDKAIAYGNKIAARENQEAKEAIIASGKSEIIELTSEQRQKWVEAMKPVWNQFSEEIGQDVIDAAKASNLGGKTIEEVTADQKG
;
A
#
# COMPACT_ATOMS: atom_id res chain seq x y z
N SER A 1 3.96 22.57 -16.18
CA SER A 1 3.82 21.40 -15.28
C SER A 1 5.09 20.56 -15.35
N SER A 2 5.33 19.72 -14.34
CA SER A 2 6.39 18.69 -14.34
C SER A 2 6.33 17.78 -15.58
N ALA A 3 5.15 17.54 -16.14
CA ALA A 3 4.96 16.76 -17.36
C ALA A 3 5.66 17.36 -18.59
N ARG A 4 5.61 18.70 -18.77
CA ARG A 4 6.31 19.36 -19.90
C ARG A 4 7.83 19.25 -19.78
N PHE A 5 8.36 19.32 -18.56
CA PHE A 5 9.77 19.09 -18.28
C PHE A 5 10.16 17.66 -18.62
N TRP A 6 9.43 16.68 -18.08
CA TRP A 6 9.69 15.25 -18.28
C TRP A 6 9.64 14.82 -19.76
N ASN A 7 8.58 15.23 -20.47
CA ASN A 7 8.37 14.91 -21.88
C ASN A 7 9.29 15.71 -22.82
N GLY A 8 9.91 16.79 -22.32
CA GLY A 8 10.86 17.61 -23.06
C GLY A 8 12.32 17.18 -22.90
N LEU A 9 12.61 16.19 -22.05
CA LEU A 9 13.96 15.66 -21.89
C LEU A 9 14.44 14.97 -23.18
N PRO A 10 15.71 15.14 -23.58
CA PRO A 10 16.32 14.37 -24.65
C PRO A 10 16.24 12.86 -24.42
N ASP A 11 16.18 12.10 -25.51
CA ASP A 11 15.99 10.64 -25.49
C ASP A 11 17.16 9.88 -24.83
N ASP A 12 18.34 10.48 -24.77
CA ASP A 12 19.53 9.94 -24.09
C ASP A 12 19.56 10.29 -22.59
N VAL A 13 18.90 11.37 -22.18
CA VAL A 13 18.87 11.85 -20.79
C VAL A 13 17.73 11.23 -20.00
N ARG A 14 16.52 11.12 -20.59
CA ARG A 14 15.34 10.58 -19.89
C ARG A 14 15.58 9.18 -19.29
N PRO A 15 16.17 8.22 -20.00
CA PRO A 15 16.40 6.86 -19.45
C PRO A 15 17.38 6.86 -18.27
N VAL A 16 18.34 7.80 -18.24
CA VAL A 16 19.28 7.92 -17.11
C VAL A 16 18.56 8.44 -15.87
N VAL A 17 17.69 9.43 -16.04
CA VAL A 17 16.86 9.97 -14.96
C VAL A 17 15.86 8.93 -14.45
N GLU A 18 15.19 8.20 -15.35
CA GLU A 18 14.30 7.07 -15.00
C GLU A 18 15.04 6.02 -14.16
N LYS A 19 16.21 5.57 -14.62
CA LYS A 19 17.01 4.58 -13.88
C LYS A 19 17.46 5.09 -12.51
N ALA A 20 17.78 6.37 -12.39
CA ALA A 20 18.12 6.97 -11.09
C ALA A 20 16.89 7.01 -10.17
N LEU A 21 15.72 7.32 -10.74
CA LEU A 21 14.45 7.35 -10.02
C LEU A 21 14.06 5.95 -9.52
N ASP A 22 14.17 4.92 -10.36
CA ASP A 22 13.89 3.53 -9.98
C ASP A 22 14.75 3.08 -8.79
N LYS A 23 16.05 3.40 -8.83
CA LYS A 23 16.97 3.11 -7.73
C LYS A 23 16.60 3.89 -6.46
N ALA A 24 16.24 5.16 -6.60
CA ALA A 24 15.83 6.00 -5.48
C ALA A 24 14.53 5.49 -4.84
N ILE A 25 13.54 5.06 -5.64
CA ILE A 25 12.30 4.46 -5.16
C ILE A 25 12.60 3.15 -4.42
N ALA A 26 13.39 2.25 -5.01
CA ALA A 26 13.75 0.99 -4.36
C ALA A 26 14.51 1.22 -3.04
N TYR A 27 15.44 2.18 -3.01
CA TYR A 27 16.16 2.55 -1.81
C TYR A 27 15.23 3.17 -0.75
N GLY A 28 14.38 4.12 -1.14
CA GLY A 28 13.41 4.76 -0.25
C GLY A 28 12.44 3.76 0.37
N ASN A 29 11.90 2.83 -0.42
CA ASN A 29 11.02 1.76 0.09
C ASN A 29 11.74 0.88 1.12
N LYS A 30 13.01 0.55 0.89
CA LYS A 30 13.82 -0.21 1.86
C LYS A 30 14.03 0.57 3.17
N ILE A 31 14.34 1.86 3.08
CA ILE A 31 14.53 2.70 4.26
C ILE A 31 13.23 2.86 5.05
N ALA A 32 12.11 3.13 4.39
CA ALA A 32 10.80 3.27 5.04
C ALA A 32 10.39 1.99 5.78
N ALA A 33 10.61 0.81 5.19
CA ALA A 33 10.33 -0.45 5.86
C ALA A 33 11.21 -0.63 7.12
N ARG A 34 12.50 -0.32 7.02
CA ARG A 34 13.46 -0.42 8.13
C ARG A 34 13.12 0.56 9.25
N GLU A 35 12.87 1.83 8.93
CA GLU A 35 12.56 2.87 9.93
C GLU A 35 11.26 2.58 10.67
N ASN A 36 10.23 2.08 9.98
CA ASN A 36 8.99 1.65 10.65
C ASN A 36 9.26 0.53 11.67
N GLN A 37 10.13 -0.44 11.33
CA GLN A 37 10.48 -1.53 12.24
C GLN A 37 11.32 -1.03 13.43
N GLU A 38 12.37 -0.23 13.16
CA GLU A 38 13.21 0.39 14.20
C GLU A 38 12.37 1.25 15.15
N ALA A 39 11.42 2.03 14.62
CA ALA A 39 10.51 2.84 15.42
C ALA A 39 9.56 1.99 16.27
N LYS A 40 9.00 0.90 15.72
CA LYS A 40 8.17 -0.05 16.48
C LYS A 40 8.96 -0.65 17.65
N GLU A 41 10.19 -1.09 17.41
CA GLU A 41 11.07 -1.64 18.44
C GLU A 41 11.42 -0.61 19.53
N ALA A 42 11.69 0.64 19.13
CA ALA A 42 11.94 1.72 20.07
C ALA A 42 10.71 2.02 20.96
N ILE A 43 9.49 1.96 20.41
CA ILE A 43 8.24 2.11 21.17
C ILE A 43 8.13 0.98 22.21
N ILE A 44 8.35 -0.27 21.81
CA ILE A 44 8.33 -1.43 22.71
C ILE A 44 9.37 -1.27 23.82
N ALA A 45 10.61 -0.96 23.45
CA ALA A 45 11.73 -0.79 24.38
C ALA A 45 11.53 0.38 25.35
N SER A 46 10.78 1.41 24.96
CA SER A 46 10.48 2.55 25.83
C SER A 46 9.65 2.17 27.06
N GLY A 47 8.84 1.11 26.97
CA GLY A 47 7.90 0.70 28.02
C GLY A 47 6.80 1.73 28.32
N LYS A 48 6.67 2.80 27.51
CA LYS A 48 5.69 3.89 27.71
C LYS A 48 4.37 3.67 26.98
N SER A 49 4.27 2.61 26.19
CA SER A 49 3.11 2.34 25.34
C SER A 49 2.88 0.84 25.23
N GLU A 50 1.61 0.46 25.14
CA GLU A 50 1.19 -0.92 24.91
C GLU A 50 0.85 -1.10 23.43
N ILE A 51 1.43 -2.12 22.80
CA ILE A 51 1.08 -2.51 21.44
C ILE A 51 0.04 -3.61 21.53
N ILE A 52 -1.18 -3.30 21.08
CA ILE A 52 -2.27 -4.26 21.03
C ILE A 52 -2.26 -4.95 19.66
N GLU A 53 -2.04 -6.27 19.66
CA GLU A 53 -2.19 -7.09 18.47
C GLU A 53 -3.64 -7.57 18.36
N LEU A 54 -4.25 -7.35 17.19
CA LEU A 54 -5.63 -7.74 16.94
C LEU A 54 -5.71 -9.20 16.54
N THR A 55 -6.68 -9.94 17.07
CA THR A 55 -7.04 -11.26 16.54
C THR A 55 -7.64 -11.13 15.14
N SER A 56 -7.70 -12.24 14.40
CA SER A 56 -8.33 -12.29 13.09
C SER A 56 -9.78 -11.79 13.11
N GLU A 57 -10.56 -12.17 14.14
CA GLU A 57 -11.96 -11.78 14.31
C GLU A 57 -12.09 -10.28 14.63
N GLN A 58 -11.19 -9.75 15.47
CA GLN A 58 -11.16 -8.32 15.79
C GLN A 58 -10.79 -7.50 14.56
N ARG A 59 -9.77 -7.93 13.80
CA ARG A 59 -9.40 -7.29 12.53
C ARG A 59 -10.55 -7.32 11.53
N GLN A 60 -11.29 -8.44 11.44
CA GLN A 60 -12.42 -8.55 10.53
C GLN A 60 -13.54 -7.55 10.88
N LYS A 61 -13.84 -7.36 12.16
CA LYS A 61 -14.81 -6.32 12.61
C LYS A 61 -14.39 -4.91 12.17
N TRP A 62 -13.10 -4.59 12.26
CA TRP A 62 -12.58 -3.31 11.75
C TRP A 62 -12.73 -3.19 10.24
N VAL A 63 -12.40 -4.25 9.50
CA VAL A 63 -12.56 -4.28 8.04
C VAL A 63 -14.02 -4.06 7.65
N GLU A 64 -14.96 -4.72 8.31
CA GLU A 64 -16.40 -4.58 8.05
C GLU A 64 -16.93 -3.18 8.39
N ALA A 65 -16.45 -2.57 9.48
CA ALA A 65 -16.81 -1.21 9.85
C ALA A 65 -16.26 -0.16 8.88
N MET A 66 -15.06 -0.38 8.30
CA MET A 66 -14.39 0.59 7.43
C MET A 66 -14.74 0.41 5.94
N LYS A 67 -15.09 -0.80 5.49
CA LYS A 67 -15.48 -1.10 4.10
C LYS A 67 -16.55 -0.15 3.52
N PRO A 68 -17.62 0.24 4.25
CA PRO A 68 -18.66 1.12 3.72
C PRO A 68 -18.15 2.49 3.26
N VAL A 69 -17.02 2.97 3.79
CA VAL A 69 -16.40 4.25 3.36
C VAL A 69 -16.02 4.18 1.88
N TRP A 70 -15.61 3.02 1.36
CA TRP A 70 -15.25 2.90 -0.05
C TRP A 70 -16.44 3.14 -0.98
N ASN A 71 -17.65 2.75 -0.56
CA ASN A 71 -18.87 2.98 -1.33
C ASN A 71 -19.28 4.46 -1.34
N GLN A 72 -18.87 5.24 -0.34
CA GLN A 72 -19.16 6.68 -0.30
C GLN A 72 -18.33 7.45 -1.34
N PHE A 73 -17.17 6.93 -1.73
CA PHE A 73 -16.26 7.55 -2.70
C PHE A 73 -16.20 6.82 -4.05
N SER A 74 -16.99 5.76 -4.23
CA SER A 74 -16.94 4.95 -5.46
C SER A 74 -17.38 5.71 -6.70
N GLU A 75 -18.29 6.68 -6.55
CA GLU A 75 -18.73 7.55 -7.66
C GLU A 75 -17.62 8.53 -8.11
N GLU A 76 -16.77 8.98 -7.19
CA GLU A 76 -15.67 9.92 -7.49
C GLU A 76 -14.39 9.21 -7.97
N ILE A 77 -14.09 8.05 -7.40
CA ILE A 77 -12.87 7.28 -7.70
C ILE A 77 -13.06 6.38 -8.92
N GLY A 78 -14.29 5.88 -9.13
CA GLY A 78 -14.60 4.84 -10.10
C GLY A 78 -14.56 3.45 -9.47
N GLN A 79 -15.62 2.67 -9.69
CA GLN A 79 -15.76 1.31 -9.17
C GLN A 79 -14.68 0.36 -9.75
N ASP A 80 -14.29 0.59 -11.01
CA ASP A 80 -13.23 -0.13 -11.71
C ASP A 80 -11.86 0.04 -11.04
N VAL A 81 -11.53 1.25 -10.59
CA VAL A 81 -10.27 1.53 -9.86
C VAL A 81 -10.28 0.85 -8.50
N ILE A 82 -11.40 0.89 -7.78
CA ILE A 82 -11.56 0.19 -6.49
C ILE A 82 -11.38 -1.32 -6.67
N ASP A 83 -11.95 -1.90 -7.71
CA ASP A 83 -11.87 -3.34 -7.96
C ASP A 83 -10.47 -3.76 -8.45
N ALA A 84 -9.80 -2.93 -9.26
CA ALA A 84 -8.40 -3.14 -9.63
C ALA A 84 -7.47 -3.12 -8.40
N ALA A 85 -7.68 -2.19 -7.47
CA ALA A 85 -6.92 -2.11 -6.21
C ALA A 85 -7.20 -3.31 -5.28
N LYS A 86 -8.43 -3.84 -5.26
CA LYS A 86 -8.71 -5.11 -4.56
C LYS A 86 -7.95 -6.26 -5.19
N ALA A 87 -7.97 -6.36 -6.52
CA ALA A 87 -7.31 -7.42 -7.26
C ALA A 87 -5.78 -7.41 -7.07
N SER A 88 -5.15 -6.23 -6.93
CA SER A 88 -3.70 -6.14 -6.69
C SER A 88 -3.25 -6.77 -5.36
N ASN A 89 -4.14 -6.91 -4.38
CA ASN A 89 -3.83 -7.58 -3.11
C ASN A 89 -3.83 -9.11 -3.20
N LEU A 90 -4.38 -9.68 -4.27
CA LEU A 90 -4.57 -11.13 -4.38
C LEU A 90 -3.31 -11.88 -4.85
N GLY A 91 -2.24 -11.17 -5.23
CA GLY A 91 -0.96 -11.80 -5.58
C GLY A 91 -1.05 -12.84 -6.71
N GLY A 92 -2.06 -12.73 -7.59
CA GLY A 92 -2.37 -13.71 -8.63
C GLY A 92 -3.50 -14.70 -8.31
N LYS A 93 -4.08 -14.65 -7.11
CA LYS A 93 -5.31 -15.39 -6.75
C LYS A 93 -6.57 -14.65 -7.20
N THR A 94 -7.67 -15.37 -7.41
CA THR A 94 -8.98 -14.79 -7.73
C THR A 94 -9.72 -14.35 -6.46
N ILE A 95 -10.74 -13.48 -6.61
CA ILE A 95 -11.58 -13.04 -5.48
C ILE A 95 -12.23 -14.24 -4.77
N GLU A 96 -12.61 -15.26 -5.53
CA GLU A 96 -13.19 -16.50 -5.04
C GLU A 96 -12.23 -17.24 -4.10
N GLU A 97 -10.95 -17.37 -4.48
CA GLU A 97 -9.92 -18.05 -3.69
C GLU A 97 -9.63 -17.33 -2.36
N VAL A 98 -9.65 -16.00 -2.34
CA VAL A 98 -9.43 -15.24 -1.09
C VAL A 98 -10.66 -15.24 -0.18
N THR A 99 -11.87 -15.31 -0.74
CA THR A 99 -13.09 -15.44 0.08
C THR A 99 -13.26 -16.83 0.69
N ALA A 100 -12.62 -17.87 0.14
CA ALA A 100 -12.62 -19.21 0.70
C ALA A 100 -11.72 -19.33 1.94
N ASP A 101 -10.54 -18.70 1.93
CA ASP A 101 -9.58 -18.72 3.04
C ASP A 101 -10.11 -17.99 4.30
N GLN A 102 -11.09 -17.09 4.17
CA GLN A 102 -11.71 -16.39 5.31
C GLN A 102 -12.85 -17.19 5.99
N LYS A 103 -13.19 -18.39 5.52
CA LYS A 103 -14.23 -19.26 6.12
C LYS A 103 -13.69 -20.51 6.83
N GLY A 104 -12.36 -20.62 6.97
CA GLY A 104 -11.68 -21.70 7.70
C GLY A 104 -11.37 -21.33 9.14
#